data_AF-A0A378VYB7-F1
#
_entry.id   AF-A0A378VYB7-F1
#
_cell.length_a   1.000
_cell.length_b   1.000
_cell.length_c   1.000
_cell.angle_alpha   90.00
_cell.angle_beta   90.00
_cell.angle_gamma   90.00
#
_symmetry.space_group_name_H-M   'P 1'
#
loop_
_entity.id
_entity.type
_entity.pdbx_description
1 polymer ?
#
loop_
_entity_poly.entity_id
_entity_poly.type
_entity_poly.pdbx_seq_one_letter_code
_entity_poly.pdbx_strand_id
1 'polypeptide(L)'
;MSEVKDVFAAIQTIDKSMLSVIEKADPERQSRVWNDNQVNKHSHHAIIPTKASNFDLSVLDKNELTVYRMIRDRYIAQFYPDFEYDSTVVEVEACSHLFKASNQSPVISGWKVLLGKDVFEGDQIDEGPALPHLKVNDEVDTLSFNPETKKTTPPPRFTEASLLDEMQTLKDFLKNVEDEQIRKILKSTEGLGTEATRATIIDRLFEMGYMEKKRSKIYATEKGRNLIARIPTMIADPITTAKWELALAGIEAGKLTLAEFMAYQQKVITELVGQAKKDAVGKARPPKQTDSAGTKKQAVARNEDDVCPTCKEGRLRQRGFKENPDKRYWGCSRFPECKHFEWVK
;
A
#
# COMPACT_ATOMS: atom_id res chain seq x y z
N MET A 1 3.14 3.41 -34.64
CA MET A 1 2.03 4.33 -34.97
C MET A 1 1.12 3.82 -36.09
N SER A 2 1.62 3.10 -37.11
CA SER A 2 0.78 2.59 -38.22
C SER A 2 -0.44 1.77 -37.76
N GLU A 3 -0.32 1.05 -36.64
CA GLU A 3 -1.36 0.17 -36.11
C GLU A 3 -2.45 0.88 -35.29
N VAL A 4 -2.28 2.17 -34.95
CA VAL A 4 -3.22 2.90 -34.07
C VAL A 4 -4.64 2.91 -34.63
N LYS A 5 -4.75 3.16 -35.95
CA LYS A 5 -6.05 3.20 -36.65
C LYS A 5 -6.74 1.84 -36.63
N ASP A 6 -5.98 0.76 -36.77
CA ASP A 6 -6.52 -0.61 -36.71
C ASP A 6 -7.01 -0.96 -35.30
N VAL A 7 -6.25 -0.57 -34.27
CA VAL A 7 -6.64 -0.77 -32.87
C VAL A 7 -7.91 0.02 -32.54
N PHE A 8 -8.01 1.27 -32.99
CA PHE A 8 -9.21 2.08 -32.83
C PHE A 8 -10.43 1.47 -33.54
N ALA A 9 -10.26 1.01 -34.78
CA ALA A 9 -11.32 0.33 -35.53
C ALA A 9 -11.79 -0.96 -34.82
N ALA A 10 -10.86 -1.74 -34.26
CA ALA A 10 -11.17 -2.91 -33.46
C ALA A 10 -11.98 -2.56 -32.21
N ILE A 11 -11.55 -1.54 -31.45
CA ILE A 11 -12.27 -1.06 -30.26
C ILE A 11 -13.69 -0.60 -30.61
N GLN A 12 -13.87 0.17 -31.70
CA GLN A 12 -15.21 0.63 -32.13
C GLN A 12 -16.12 -0.54 -32.54
N THR A 13 -15.55 -1.56 -33.16
CA THR A 13 -16.31 -2.75 -33.57
C THR A 13 -16.79 -3.55 -32.35
N ILE A 14 -15.90 -3.71 -31.37
CA ILE A 14 -16.17 -4.44 -30.12
C ILE A 14 -17.14 -3.66 -29.21
N ASP A 15 -16.95 -2.34 -29.08
CA ASP A 15 -17.75 -1.47 -28.22
C ASP A 15 -18.19 -0.21 -28.96
N LYS A 16 -19.40 -0.26 -29.54
CA LYS A 16 -20.01 0.85 -30.29
C LYS A 16 -20.19 2.11 -29.45
N SER A 17 -20.25 2.02 -28.12
CA SER A 17 -20.36 3.20 -27.27
C SER A 17 -19.12 4.10 -27.31
N MET A 18 -17.98 3.57 -27.77
CA MET A 18 -16.71 4.29 -27.89
C MET A 18 -16.60 5.17 -29.13
N LEU A 19 -17.60 5.20 -30.01
CA LEU A 19 -17.56 6.01 -31.24
C LEU A 19 -17.22 7.48 -30.96
N SER A 20 -18.01 8.12 -30.09
CA SER A 20 -17.86 9.55 -29.76
C SER A 20 -16.56 9.89 -29.01
N VAL A 21 -15.97 8.89 -28.36
CA VAL A 21 -14.68 9.00 -27.68
C VAL A 21 -13.55 8.95 -28.72
N ILE A 22 -13.58 7.96 -29.61
CA ILE A 22 -12.53 7.79 -30.62
C ILE A 22 -12.53 8.91 -31.65
N GLU A 23 -13.71 9.45 -32.02
CA GLU A 23 -13.81 10.62 -32.91
C GLU A 23 -13.12 11.88 -32.37
N LYS A 24 -13.00 12.02 -31.05
CA LYS A 24 -12.33 13.15 -30.40
C LYS A 24 -10.82 12.91 -30.20
N ALA A 25 -10.35 11.69 -30.42
CA ALA A 25 -8.96 11.33 -30.29
C ALA A 25 -8.19 11.67 -31.58
N ASP A 26 -6.97 12.17 -31.45
CA ASP A 26 -6.07 12.39 -32.59
C ASP A 26 -5.14 11.17 -32.76
N PRO A 27 -5.38 10.26 -33.73
CA PRO A 27 -4.55 9.07 -33.92
C PRO A 27 -3.12 9.37 -34.38
N GLU A 28 -2.84 10.58 -34.86
CA GLU A 28 -1.50 11.01 -35.26
C GLU A 28 -0.72 11.64 -34.09
N ARG A 29 -1.39 11.94 -32.96
CA ARG A 29 -0.75 12.48 -31.76
C ARG A 29 0.26 11.48 -31.20
N GLN A 30 1.52 11.90 -31.16
CA GLN A 30 2.59 11.17 -30.52
C GLN A 30 2.81 11.69 -29.09
N SER A 31 2.18 11.04 -28.11
CA SER A 31 2.54 11.28 -26.72
C SER A 31 3.94 10.74 -26.41
N ARG A 32 4.50 11.11 -25.25
CA ARG A 32 5.84 10.68 -24.80
C ARG A 32 6.07 9.17 -24.74
N VAL A 33 5.01 8.36 -24.79
CA VAL A 33 5.07 6.90 -24.60
C VAL A 33 5.57 6.16 -25.86
N TRP A 34 5.54 6.81 -27.03
CA TRP A 34 6.08 6.26 -28.27
C TRP A 34 7.59 6.47 -28.33
N ASN A 35 8.33 5.58 -27.64
CA ASN A 35 9.77 5.77 -27.44
C ASN A 35 10.53 4.43 -27.47
N ASP A 36 11.10 4.08 -28.62
CA ASP A 36 11.85 2.84 -28.82
C ASP A 36 13.06 2.73 -27.87
N ASN A 37 13.69 3.85 -27.51
CA ASN A 37 14.81 3.83 -26.56
C ASN A 37 14.38 3.42 -25.15
N GLN A 38 13.12 3.64 -24.78
CA GLN A 38 12.58 3.16 -23.50
C GLN A 38 12.09 1.72 -23.62
N VAL A 39 11.44 1.35 -24.72
CA VAL A 39 10.99 -0.03 -24.95
C VAL A 39 12.18 -0.99 -24.99
N ASN A 40 13.26 -0.64 -25.69
CA ASN A 40 14.45 -1.47 -25.84
C ASN A 40 15.22 -1.72 -24.53
N LYS A 41 14.89 -1.02 -23.44
CA LYS A 41 15.43 -1.32 -22.09
C LYS A 41 14.73 -2.52 -21.44
N HIS A 42 13.58 -2.92 -21.95
CA HIS A 42 12.77 -4.01 -21.45
C HIS A 42 12.55 -5.05 -22.57
N SER A 43 12.11 -6.24 -22.20
CA SER A 43 11.84 -7.32 -23.16
C SER A 43 10.48 -7.20 -23.87
N HIS A 44 9.67 -6.22 -23.47
CA HIS A 44 8.27 -6.08 -23.89
C HIS A 44 7.86 -4.60 -23.87
N HIS A 45 6.76 -4.29 -24.56
CA HIS A 45 6.12 -2.97 -24.51
C HIS A 45 4.95 -2.95 -23.51
N ALA A 46 4.40 -1.76 -23.25
CA ALA A 46 3.23 -1.60 -22.40
C ALA A 46 2.02 -2.43 -22.90
N ILE A 47 1.17 -2.89 -21.97
CA ILE A 47 -0.04 -3.64 -22.30
C ILE A 47 -1.06 -2.70 -22.97
N ILE A 48 -1.52 -3.09 -24.17
CA ILE A 48 -2.46 -2.31 -24.99
C ILE A 48 -3.57 -3.22 -25.55
N PRO A 49 -4.71 -2.66 -25.97
CA PRO A 49 -5.70 -3.41 -26.75
C PRO A 49 -5.08 -3.95 -28.05
N THR A 50 -5.55 -5.10 -28.51
CA THR A 50 -5.09 -5.71 -29.76
C THR A 50 -5.96 -5.27 -30.95
N LYS A 51 -5.54 -5.63 -32.17
CA LYS A 51 -6.29 -5.38 -33.41
C LYS A 51 -7.45 -6.38 -33.64
N ALA A 52 -7.68 -7.32 -32.72
CA ALA A 52 -8.78 -8.28 -32.86
C ALA A 52 -10.11 -7.55 -32.71
N SER A 53 -10.95 -7.57 -33.75
CA SER A 53 -12.25 -6.89 -33.78
C SER A 53 -13.44 -7.84 -33.57
N ASN A 54 -13.24 -9.14 -33.74
CA ASN A 54 -14.27 -10.17 -33.58
C ASN A 54 -14.22 -10.75 -32.16
N PHE A 55 -14.65 -9.96 -31.18
CA PHE A 55 -14.74 -10.38 -29.78
C PHE A 55 -16.00 -9.81 -29.12
N ASP A 56 -16.73 -10.65 -28.40
CA ASP A 56 -17.93 -10.24 -27.66
C ASP A 56 -17.56 -9.93 -26.20
N LEU A 57 -17.68 -8.67 -25.79
CA LEU A 57 -17.40 -8.26 -24.40
C LEU A 57 -18.33 -8.92 -23.38
N SER A 58 -19.50 -9.44 -23.80
CA SER A 58 -20.46 -10.06 -22.90
C SER A 58 -19.98 -11.39 -22.30
N VAL A 59 -18.98 -12.03 -22.92
CA VAL A 59 -18.37 -13.26 -22.40
C VAL A 59 -17.38 -13.00 -21.27
N LEU A 60 -16.91 -11.76 -21.10
CA LEU A 60 -16.02 -11.39 -20.02
C LEU A 60 -16.78 -11.30 -18.71
N ASP A 61 -16.16 -11.80 -17.64
CA ASP A 61 -16.67 -11.53 -16.31
C ASP A 61 -16.50 -10.05 -15.92
N LYS A 62 -17.07 -9.67 -14.78
CA LYS A 62 -17.01 -8.29 -14.31
C LYS A 62 -15.58 -7.77 -14.12
N ASN A 63 -14.66 -8.61 -13.64
CA ASN A 63 -13.28 -8.22 -13.36
C ASN A 63 -12.49 -8.10 -14.67
N GLU A 64 -12.61 -9.09 -15.56
CA GLU A 64 -11.99 -9.06 -16.89
C GLU A 64 -12.44 -7.85 -17.70
N LEU A 65 -13.76 -7.57 -17.71
CA LEU A 65 -14.30 -6.40 -18.38
C LEU A 65 -13.78 -5.08 -17.77
N THR A 66 -13.64 -5.03 -16.45
CA THR A 66 -13.08 -3.86 -15.75
C THR A 66 -11.62 -3.63 -16.15
N VAL A 67 -10.79 -4.68 -16.12
CA VAL A 67 -9.37 -4.59 -16.52
C VAL A 67 -9.24 -4.21 -17.99
N TYR A 68 -10.02 -4.82 -18.89
CA TYR A 68 -10.03 -4.46 -20.31
C TYR A 68 -10.37 -2.98 -20.52
N ARG A 69 -11.42 -2.48 -19.85
CA ARG A 69 -11.80 -1.06 -19.94
C ARG A 69 -10.70 -0.14 -19.43
N MET A 70 -10.04 -0.47 -18.32
CA MET A 70 -8.91 0.30 -17.81
C MET A 70 -7.76 0.38 -18.83
N ILE A 71 -7.39 -0.76 -19.45
CA ILE A 71 -6.34 -0.81 -20.47
C ILE A 71 -6.73 0.02 -21.71
N ARG A 72 -7.96 -0.19 -22.20
CA ARG A 72 -8.52 0.53 -23.35
C ARG A 72 -8.53 2.04 -23.12
N ASP A 73 -9.11 2.49 -22.01
CA ASP A 73 -9.28 3.92 -21.71
C ASP A 73 -7.91 4.59 -21.53
N ARG A 74 -6.94 3.89 -20.91
CA ARG A 74 -5.56 4.37 -20.77
C ARG A 74 -4.81 4.47 -22.11
N TYR A 75 -5.08 3.54 -23.04
CA TYR A 75 -4.53 3.60 -24.40
C TYR A 75 -5.13 4.77 -25.19
N ILE A 76 -6.46 4.93 -25.21
CA ILE A 76 -7.12 6.03 -25.92
C ILE A 76 -6.68 7.39 -25.35
N ALA A 77 -6.47 7.49 -24.05
CA ALA A 77 -5.97 8.70 -23.38
C ALA A 77 -4.63 9.22 -23.94
N GLN A 78 -3.81 8.38 -24.58
CA GLN A 78 -2.56 8.84 -25.21
C GLN A 78 -2.79 9.76 -26.41
N PHE A 79 -4.00 9.72 -26.98
CA PHE A 79 -4.38 10.43 -28.20
C PHE A 79 -5.31 11.62 -27.92
N TYR A 80 -5.51 11.95 -26.64
CA TYR A 80 -6.21 13.16 -26.22
C TYR A 80 -5.21 14.28 -25.88
N PRO A 81 -5.63 15.56 -25.95
CA PRO A 81 -4.79 16.67 -25.51
C PRO A 81 -4.49 16.60 -24.01
N ASP A 82 -3.52 17.39 -23.59
CA ASP A 82 -3.15 17.46 -22.18
C ASP A 82 -4.29 18.07 -21.33
N PHE A 83 -4.29 17.73 -20.04
CA PHE A 83 -5.16 18.39 -19.08
C PHE A 83 -4.54 19.74 -18.71
N GLU A 84 -5.25 20.82 -18.97
CA GLU A 84 -4.81 22.19 -18.71
C GLU A 84 -5.67 22.82 -17.61
N TYR A 85 -5.04 23.58 -16.73
CA TYR A 85 -5.68 24.29 -15.63
C TYR A 85 -4.95 25.59 -15.35
N ASP A 86 -5.70 26.60 -14.91
CA ASP A 86 -5.14 27.84 -14.38
C ASP A 86 -4.79 27.63 -12.91
N SER A 87 -3.54 27.96 -12.53
CA SER A 87 -3.09 27.93 -11.14
C SER A 87 -2.95 29.36 -10.62
N THR A 88 -3.82 29.75 -9.70
CA THR A 88 -3.75 31.03 -9.02
C THR A 88 -3.13 30.86 -7.64
N VAL A 89 -2.11 31.65 -7.34
CA VAL A 89 -1.51 31.72 -6.00
C VAL A 89 -1.56 33.18 -5.55
N VAL A 90 -2.21 33.41 -4.42
CA VAL A 90 -2.28 34.71 -3.77
C VAL A 90 -1.45 34.63 -2.50
N GLU A 91 -0.50 35.55 -2.37
CA GLU A 91 0.31 35.73 -1.17
C GLU A 91 0.00 37.10 -0.57
N VAL A 92 -0.33 37.13 0.72
CA VAL A 92 -0.70 38.33 1.46
C VAL A 92 0.22 38.44 2.67
N GLU A 93 0.78 39.62 2.90
CA GLU A 93 1.48 39.93 4.14
C GLU A 93 0.52 40.60 5.13
N ALA A 94 0.40 40.02 6.33
CA ALA A 94 -0.34 40.61 7.44
C ALA A 94 0.46 40.41 8.72
N CYS A 95 0.64 41.49 9.51
CA CYS A 95 1.39 41.46 10.77
C CYS A 95 2.81 40.83 10.62
N SER A 96 3.51 41.15 9.52
CA SER A 96 4.84 40.58 9.19
C SER A 96 4.86 39.06 8.98
N HIS A 97 3.71 38.44 8.72
CA HIS A 97 3.58 37.04 8.35
C HIS A 97 3.02 36.90 6.94
N LEU A 98 3.57 35.94 6.18
CA LEU A 98 3.10 35.61 4.84
C LEU A 98 2.01 34.54 4.91
N PHE A 99 0.85 34.86 4.35
CA PHE A 99 -0.26 33.94 4.17
C PHE A 99 -0.37 33.59 2.68
N LYS A 100 -0.67 32.32 2.39
CA LYS A 100 -0.80 31.82 1.02
C LYS A 100 -2.16 31.17 0.82
N ALA A 101 -2.83 31.52 -0.25
CA ALA A 101 -3.99 30.83 -0.78
C ALA A 101 -3.70 30.34 -2.21
N SER A 102 -4.12 29.13 -2.53
CA SER A 102 -4.00 28.54 -3.86
C SER A 102 -5.37 28.08 -4.37
N ASN A 103 -5.55 28.19 -5.69
CA ASN A 103 -6.68 27.63 -6.42
C ASN A 103 -6.19 27.13 -7.77
N GLN A 104 -6.67 25.96 -8.17
CA GLN A 104 -6.48 25.39 -9.50
C GLN A 104 -7.84 25.21 -10.16
N SER A 105 -8.03 25.84 -11.32
CA SER A 105 -9.28 25.81 -12.06
C SER A 105 -9.07 25.08 -13.40
N PRO A 106 -9.75 23.95 -13.66
CA PRO A 106 -9.68 23.25 -14.95
C PRO A 106 -10.06 24.16 -16.12
N VAL A 107 -9.24 24.18 -17.17
CA VAL A 107 -9.52 24.88 -18.44
C VAL A 107 -9.81 23.88 -19.54
N ILE A 108 -8.97 22.85 -19.68
CA ILE A 108 -9.13 21.77 -20.66
C ILE A 108 -9.05 20.43 -19.94
N SER A 109 -10.14 19.66 -19.98
CA SER A 109 -10.17 18.33 -19.34
C SER A 109 -9.22 17.32 -19.99
N GLY A 110 -8.91 17.48 -21.27
CA GLY A 110 -7.93 16.66 -21.99
C GLY A 110 -8.18 15.16 -21.84
N TRP A 111 -7.10 14.40 -21.69
CA TRP A 111 -7.14 12.96 -21.46
C TRP A 111 -7.86 12.53 -20.16
N LYS A 112 -8.05 13.42 -19.18
CA LYS A 112 -8.73 13.08 -17.90
C LYS A 112 -10.19 12.70 -18.10
N VAL A 113 -10.83 13.07 -19.21
CA VAL A 113 -12.23 12.67 -19.48
C VAL A 113 -12.42 11.16 -19.59
N LEU A 114 -11.35 10.41 -19.86
CA LEU A 114 -11.38 8.96 -20.02
C LEU A 114 -11.03 8.20 -18.73
N LEU A 115 -10.35 8.85 -17.80
CA LEU A 115 -9.87 8.22 -16.58
C LEU A 115 -10.69 8.77 -15.42
N GLY A 116 -11.55 7.93 -14.85
CA GLY A 116 -12.47 8.33 -13.78
C GLY A 116 -11.79 9.06 -12.61
N LYS A 117 -12.59 9.78 -11.81
CA LYS A 117 -12.08 10.64 -10.71
C LYS A 117 -11.18 9.90 -9.69
N ASP A 118 -11.35 8.59 -9.55
CA ASP A 118 -10.66 7.76 -8.55
C ASP A 118 -9.23 7.33 -8.95
N VAL A 119 -8.79 7.55 -10.19
CA VAL A 119 -7.48 7.08 -10.68
C VAL A 119 -6.31 7.94 -10.17
N PHE A 120 -6.60 9.12 -9.61
CA PHE A 120 -5.58 10.13 -9.26
C PHE A 120 -5.75 10.65 -7.82
N GLU A 121 -5.70 9.78 -6.82
CA GLU A 121 -5.71 10.22 -5.40
C GLU A 121 -4.53 11.16 -5.05
N GLY A 122 -3.46 11.19 -5.86
CA GLY A 122 -2.29 12.06 -5.66
C GLY A 122 -2.16 13.26 -6.61
N ASP A 123 -2.94 13.32 -7.70
CA ASP A 123 -2.94 14.41 -8.70
C ASP A 123 -4.31 15.11 -8.75
N GLN A 124 -5.08 15.05 -7.66
CA GLN A 124 -6.24 15.92 -7.52
C GLN A 124 -5.73 17.36 -7.49
N ILE A 125 -6.20 18.15 -8.44
CA ILE A 125 -5.90 19.59 -8.44
C ILE A 125 -6.45 20.20 -7.15
N ASP A 126 -5.72 21.15 -6.60
CA ASP A 126 -6.15 21.90 -5.42
C ASP A 126 -7.25 22.87 -5.86
N GLU A 127 -8.49 22.38 -5.99
CA GLU A 127 -9.62 23.17 -6.47
C GLU A 127 -9.91 24.36 -5.54
N GLY A 128 -9.40 24.37 -4.30
CA GLY A 128 -9.45 25.51 -3.37
C GLY A 128 -10.81 26.22 -3.28
N PRO A 129 -10.90 27.37 -2.61
CA PRO A 129 -11.93 28.35 -2.91
C PRO A 129 -11.54 29.13 -4.18
N ALA A 130 -12.51 29.50 -5.01
CA ALA A 130 -12.26 30.43 -6.11
C ALA A 130 -11.64 31.73 -5.56
N LEU A 131 -10.50 32.13 -6.12
CA LEU A 131 -9.76 33.30 -5.67
C LEU A 131 -10.14 34.53 -6.51
N PRO A 132 -10.26 35.71 -5.90
CA PRO A 132 -10.50 36.94 -6.65
C PRO A 132 -9.28 37.32 -7.49
N HIS A 133 -9.51 38.06 -8.57
CA HIS A 133 -8.42 38.71 -9.30
C HIS A 133 -7.86 39.86 -8.45
N LEU A 134 -6.58 39.76 -8.11
CA LEU A 134 -5.83 40.76 -7.36
C LEU A 134 -4.60 41.20 -8.15
N LYS A 135 -4.12 42.41 -7.90
CA LYS A 135 -2.85 42.94 -8.38
C LYS A 135 -1.86 43.04 -7.23
N VAL A 136 -0.58 43.08 -7.58
CA VAL A 136 0.48 43.35 -6.61
C VAL A 136 0.24 44.72 -5.99
N ASN A 137 0.30 44.78 -4.66
CA ASN A 137 0.00 45.95 -3.82
C ASN A 137 -1.48 46.32 -3.67
N ASP A 138 -2.43 45.45 -4.06
CA ASP A 138 -3.81 45.63 -3.63
C ASP A 138 -3.90 45.49 -2.10
N GLU A 139 -4.60 46.42 -1.45
CA GLU A 139 -4.88 46.35 -0.01
C GLU A 139 -6.02 45.36 0.25
N VAL A 140 -5.88 44.55 1.31
CA VAL A 140 -6.88 43.57 1.73
C VAL A 140 -7.16 43.67 3.23
N ASP A 141 -8.43 43.53 3.61
CA ASP A 141 -8.86 43.58 5.00
C ASP A 141 -8.82 42.20 5.65
N THR A 142 -8.30 42.13 6.88
CA THR A 142 -8.40 40.92 7.70
C THR A 142 -9.75 40.88 8.41
N LEU A 143 -10.66 40.01 7.95
CA LEU A 143 -12.02 39.90 8.52
C LEU A 143 -12.07 39.02 9.79
N SER A 144 -11.33 37.92 9.80
CA SER A 144 -11.24 37.01 10.95
C SER A 144 -9.95 36.20 10.91
N PHE A 145 -9.58 35.59 12.05
CA PHE A 145 -8.47 34.66 12.15
C PHE A 145 -8.91 33.41 12.91
N ASN A 146 -8.45 32.24 12.45
CA ASN A 146 -8.74 30.95 13.09
C ASN A 146 -7.42 30.19 13.33
N PRO A 147 -6.92 30.13 14.57
CA PRO A 147 -5.69 29.40 14.86
C PRO A 147 -5.91 27.88 14.79
N GLU A 148 -5.30 27.23 13.79
CA GLU A 148 -5.34 25.78 13.66
C GLU A 148 -4.23 25.10 14.46
N THR A 149 -4.61 24.30 15.46
CA THR A 149 -3.65 23.42 16.15
C THR A 149 -3.62 22.05 15.46
N LYS A 150 -2.51 21.72 14.80
CA LYS A 150 -2.30 20.42 14.14
C LYS A 150 -1.42 19.50 14.96
N LYS A 151 -1.59 18.20 14.79
CA LYS A 151 -0.72 17.15 15.34
C LYS A 151 -0.21 16.28 14.21
N THR A 152 1.05 15.86 14.30
CA THR A 152 1.62 14.89 13.36
C THR A 152 0.90 13.55 13.50
N THR A 153 0.61 12.92 12.37
CA THR A 153 0.09 11.55 12.32
C THR A 153 1.22 10.58 12.01
N PRO A 154 1.18 9.34 12.52
CA PRO A 154 2.15 8.33 12.14
C PRO A 154 1.98 7.97 10.65
N PRO A 155 3.05 7.45 9.99
CA PRO A 155 2.97 7.01 8.60
C PRO A 155 1.82 6.00 8.39
N PRO A 156 1.07 6.13 7.27
CA PRO A 156 -0.01 5.20 6.98
C PRO A 156 0.52 3.79 6.78
N ARG A 157 -0.26 2.79 7.18
CA ARG A 157 0.06 1.40 6.83
C ARG A 157 -0.15 1.15 5.34
N PHE A 158 0.64 0.22 4.81
CA PHE A 158 0.48 -0.27 3.46
C PHE A 158 -0.90 -0.92 3.25
N THR A 159 -1.50 -0.64 2.10
CA THR A 159 -2.43 -1.52 1.38
C THR A 159 -1.64 -2.44 0.44
N GLU A 160 -2.27 -3.41 -0.20
CA GLU A 160 -1.62 -4.24 -1.24
C GLU A 160 -1.08 -3.38 -2.39
N ALA A 161 -1.88 -2.42 -2.87
CA ALA A 161 -1.47 -1.50 -3.92
C ALA A 161 -0.25 -0.65 -3.53
N SER A 162 -0.25 -0.05 -2.33
CA SER A 162 0.91 0.74 -1.88
C SER A 162 2.13 -0.12 -1.54
N LEU A 163 1.94 -1.39 -1.18
CA LEU A 163 3.06 -2.31 -0.96
C LEU A 163 3.68 -2.73 -2.29
N LEU A 164 2.87 -3.00 -3.32
CA LEU A 164 3.34 -3.24 -4.68
C LEU A 164 4.10 -2.03 -5.23
N ASP A 165 3.55 -0.83 -5.06
CA ASP A 165 4.20 0.43 -5.44
C ASP A 165 5.52 0.62 -4.70
N GLU A 166 5.58 0.35 -3.39
CA GLU A 166 6.82 0.43 -2.62
C GLU A 166 7.83 -0.64 -3.05
N MET A 167 7.41 -1.87 -3.36
CA MET A 167 8.30 -2.91 -3.90
C MET A 167 8.90 -2.50 -5.24
N GLN A 168 8.13 -1.81 -6.09
CA GLN A 168 8.60 -1.35 -7.40
C GLN A 168 9.47 -0.09 -7.32
N THR A 169 9.10 0.89 -6.50
CA THR A 169 9.71 2.22 -6.51
C THR A 169 10.70 2.44 -5.37
N LEU A 170 10.56 1.70 -4.27
CA LEU A 170 11.30 1.86 -3.02
C LEU A 170 11.28 3.30 -2.50
N LYS A 171 10.22 4.04 -2.79
CA LYS A 171 10.14 5.49 -2.56
C LYS A 171 10.26 5.83 -1.08
N ASP A 172 9.57 5.11 -0.20
CA ASP A 172 9.64 5.33 1.23
C ASP A 172 10.96 4.85 1.82
N PHE A 173 11.50 3.73 1.33
CA PHE A 173 12.80 3.23 1.73
C PHE A 173 13.92 4.22 1.37
N LEU A 174 13.94 4.75 0.14
CA LEU A 174 14.96 5.69 -0.36
C LEU A 174 15.04 6.99 0.43
N LYS A 175 13.96 7.42 1.10
CA LYS A 175 13.98 8.59 2.00
C LYS A 175 14.96 8.41 3.16
N ASN A 176 15.16 7.17 3.60
CA ASN A 176 16.03 6.81 4.73
C ASN A 176 17.44 6.38 4.29
N VAL A 177 17.73 6.33 2.99
CA VAL A 177 19.06 6.01 2.46
C VAL A 177 19.85 7.29 2.28
N GLU A 178 20.95 7.45 3.03
CA GLU A 178 21.82 8.63 2.95
C GLU A 178 22.86 8.54 1.81
N ASP A 179 23.30 7.32 1.49
CA ASP A 179 24.33 7.09 0.47
C ASP A 179 23.76 7.28 -0.95
N GLU A 180 24.27 8.29 -1.66
CA GLU A 180 23.82 8.64 -3.00
C GLU A 180 24.18 7.59 -4.06
N GLN A 181 25.26 6.82 -3.87
CA GLN A 181 25.60 5.72 -4.78
C GLN A 181 24.57 4.59 -4.63
N ILE A 182 24.18 4.27 -3.40
CA ILE A 182 23.15 3.26 -3.13
C ILE A 182 21.80 3.70 -3.71
N ARG A 183 21.43 4.98 -3.53
CA ARG A 183 20.22 5.55 -4.14
C ARG A 183 20.22 5.43 -5.66
N LYS A 184 21.36 5.73 -6.30
CA LYS A 184 21.49 5.63 -7.76
C LYS A 184 21.33 4.19 -8.24
N ILE A 185 21.92 3.22 -7.54
CA ILE A 185 21.78 1.79 -7.88
C ILE A 185 20.31 1.38 -7.76
N LEU A 186 19.67 1.66 -6.62
CA LEU A 186 18.27 1.31 -6.36
C LEU A 186 17.29 1.93 -7.37
N LYS A 187 17.54 3.18 -7.80
CA LYS A 187 16.75 3.86 -8.84
C LYS A 187 16.99 3.28 -10.24
N SER A 188 18.13 2.64 -10.47
CA SER A 188 18.47 2.02 -11.76
C SER A 188 17.97 0.58 -11.90
N THR A 189 17.63 -0.07 -10.79
CA THR A 189 17.01 -1.40 -10.76
C THR A 189 15.48 -1.30 -10.87
N GLU A 190 14.81 -2.36 -11.32
CA GLU A 190 13.34 -2.44 -11.37
C GLU A 190 12.68 -2.59 -9.99
N GLY A 191 13.32 -2.15 -8.91
CA GLY A 191 12.88 -2.36 -7.53
C GLY A 191 13.14 -3.77 -7.01
N LEU A 192 12.36 -4.20 -6.01
CA LEU A 192 12.41 -5.53 -5.42
C LEU A 192 11.48 -6.50 -6.15
N GLY A 193 12.09 -7.49 -6.80
CA GLY A 193 11.38 -8.46 -7.62
C GLY A 193 10.91 -7.87 -8.96
N THR A 194 10.59 -8.76 -9.89
CA THR A 194 10.09 -8.40 -11.23
C THR A 194 8.56 -8.26 -11.23
N GLU A 195 8.00 -7.59 -12.23
CA GLU A 195 6.56 -7.39 -12.38
C GLU A 195 5.74 -8.69 -12.21
N ALA A 196 6.24 -9.80 -12.76
CA ALA A 196 5.60 -11.11 -12.68
C ALA A 196 5.61 -11.77 -11.29
N THR A 197 6.44 -11.31 -10.35
CA THR A 197 6.69 -12.01 -9.08
C THR A 197 6.14 -11.28 -7.84
N ARG A 198 5.95 -9.96 -7.91
CA ARG A 198 5.60 -9.15 -6.72
C ARG A 198 4.27 -9.56 -6.09
N ALA A 199 3.22 -9.74 -6.90
CA ALA A 199 1.91 -10.17 -6.41
C ALA A 199 1.99 -11.55 -5.72
N THR A 200 2.64 -12.52 -6.37
CA THR A 200 2.81 -13.87 -5.81
C THR A 200 3.63 -13.88 -4.51
N ILE A 201 4.63 -12.99 -4.38
CA ILE A 201 5.38 -12.84 -3.13
C ILE A 201 4.46 -12.33 -2.01
N ILE A 202 3.63 -11.32 -2.28
CA ILE A 202 2.68 -10.77 -1.31
C ILE A 202 1.68 -11.85 -0.87
N ASP A 203 1.09 -12.58 -1.82
CA ASP A 203 0.14 -13.67 -1.55
C ASP A 203 0.79 -14.74 -0.68
N ARG A 204 2.01 -15.15 -1.01
CA ARG A 204 2.77 -16.14 -0.23
C ARG A 204 3.04 -15.67 1.21
N LEU A 205 3.32 -14.39 1.42
CA LEU A 205 3.51 -13.84 2.76
C LEU A 205 2.22 -13.86 3.59
N PHE A 206 1.05 -13.71 2.96
CA PHE A 206 -0.25 -13.92 3.61
C PHE A 206 -0.49 -15.41 3.90
N GLU A 207 -0.29 -16.30 2.93
CA GLU A 207 -0.46 -17.76 3.08
C GLU A 207 0.42 -18.33 4.19
N MET A 208 1.67 -17.86 4.30
CA MET A 208 2.59 -18.26 5.35
C MET A 208 2.26 -17.63 6.72
N GLY A 209 1.29 -16.72 6.79
CA GLY A 209 0.86 -16.05 8.02
C GLY A 209 1.87 -15.05 8.58
N TYR A 210 2.73 -14.48 7.74
CA TYR A 210 3.66 -13.41 8.14
C TYR A 210 3.00 -12.03 8.12
N MET A 211 1.97 -11.88 7.29
CA MET A 211 1.15 -10.67 7.22
C MET A 211 -0.32 -11.02 7.33
N GLU A 212 -1.12 -10.06 7.78
CA GLU A 212 -2.57 -10.17 7.87
C GLU A 212 -3.23 -8.88 7.37
N LYS A 213 -4.41 -9.03 6.77
CA LYS A 213 -5.20 -7.90 6.26
C LYS A 213 -6.29 -7.56 7.28
N LYS A 214 -6.28 -6.31 7.77
CA LYS A 214 -7.37 -5.75 8.59
C LYS A 214 -8.02 -4.62 7.81
N ARG A 215 -9.24 -4.86 7.34
CA ARG A 215 -9.93 -3.99 6.35
C ARG A 215 -9.08 -3.89 5.07
N SER A 216 -8.63 -2.69 4.70
CA SER A 216 -7.76 -2.45 3.55
C SER A 216 -6.27 -2.39 3.90
N LYS A 217 -5.90 -2.50 5.18
CA LYS A 217 -4.53 -2.27 5.65
C LYS A 217 -3.82 -3.57 6.02
N ILE A 218 -2.53 -3.65 5.68
CA ILE A 218 -1.65 -4.77 5.93
C ILE A 218 -0.94 -4.58 7.28
N TYR A 219 -0.89 -5.64 8.07
CA TYR A 219 -0.20 -5.72 9.34
C TYR A 219 0.79 -6.88 9.31
N ALA A 220 2.02 -6.65 9.76
CA ALA A 220 2.91 -7.77 10.09
C ALA A 220 2.31 -8.53 11.28
N THR A 221 2.24 -9.85 11.20
CA THR A 221 1.84 -10.69 12.33
C THR A 221 2.98 -10.75 13.36
N GLU A 222 2.69 -11.30 14.54
CA GLU A 222 3.76 -11.59 15.51
C GLU A 222 4.78 -12.57 14.93
N LYS A 223 4.32 -13.57 14.18
CA LYS A 223 5.19 -14.51 13.44
C LYS A 223 6.10 -13.78 12.46
N GLY A 224 5.58 -12.83 11.68
CA GLY A 224 6.35 -12.02 10.74
C GLY A 224 7.42 -11.17 11.44
N ARG A 225 7.04 -10.44 12.49
CA ARG A 225 8.01 -9.64 13.28
C ARG A 225 9.10 -10.51 13.92
N ASN A 226 8.73 -11.66 14.46
CA ASN A 226 9.69 -12.58 15.07
C ASN A 226 10.65 -13.19 14.05
N LEU A 227 10.23 -13.40 12.80
CA LEU A 227 11.13 -13.82 11.72
C LEU A 227 12.14 -12.72 11.42
N ILE A 228 11.68 -11.49 11.15
CA ILE A 228 12.55 -10.35 10.83
C ILE A 228 13.55 -10.08 11.96
N ALA A 229 13.14 -10.19 13.22
CA ALA A 229 14.02 -9.99 14.37
C ALA A 229 15.09 -11.09 14.55
N ARG A 230 14.99 -12.22 13.84
CA ARG A 230 15.89 -13.38 13.97
C ARG A 230 16.78 -13.59 12.76
N ILE A 231 16.40 -13.09 11.59
CA ILE A 231 17.24 -13.18 10.40
C ILE A 231 18.33 -12.10 10.44
N PRO A 232 19.53 -12.38 9.90
CA PRO A 232 20.57 -11.36 9.75
C PRO A 232 20.06 -10.15 8.96
N THR A 233 20.42 -8.94 9.40
CA THR A 233 19.98 -7.68 8.77
C THR A 233 20.25 -7.65 7.28
N MET A 234 21.40 -8.19 6.83
CA MET A 234 21.76 -8.29 5.42
C MET A 234 20.69 -8.99 4.56
N ILE A 235 19.99 -9.99 5.10
CA ILE A 235 18.96 -10.74 4.35
C ILE A 235 17.65 -9.95 4.27
N ALA A 236 17.37 -9.13 5.29
CA ALA A 236 16.16 -8.31 5.36
C ALA A 236 16.32 -6.95 4.65
N ASP A 237 17.53 -6.57 4.27
CA ASP A 237 17.86 -5.26 3.71
C ASP A 237 17.67 -5.24 2.18
N PRO A 238 16.75 -4.39 1.65
CA PRO A 238 16.57 -4.18 0.22
C PRO A 238 17.85 -3.86 -0.56
N ILE A 239 18.85 -3.23 0.09
CA ILE A 239 20.13 -2.88 -0.53
C ILE A 239 20.88 -4.13 -0.98
N THR A 240 20.76 -5.24 -0.26
CA THR A 240 21.40 -6.51 -0.64
C THR A 240 20.84 -7.02 -1.96
N THR A 241 19.52 -6.97 -2.14
CA THR A 241 18.87 -7.34 -3.40
C THR A 241 19.35 -6.47 -4.55
N ALA A 242 19.44 -5.15 -4.35
CA ALA A 242 19.92 -4.23 -5.39
C ALA A 242 21.37 -4.50 -5.81
N LYS A 243 22.24 -4.89 -4.86
CA LYS A 243 23.61 -5.32 -5.15
C LYS A 243 23.64 -6.59 -6.00
N TRP A 244 22.72 -7.53 -5.78
CA TRP A 244 22.61 -8.73 -6.61
C TRP A 244 22.11 -8.40 -8.01
N GLU A 245 21.09 -7.56 -8.16
CA GLU A 245 20.64 -7.13 -9.49
C GLU A 245 21.76 -6.45 -10.29
N LEU A 246 22.55 -5.59 -9.63
CA LEU A 246 23.73 -4.98 -10.26
C LEU A 246 24.77 -6.02 -10.69
N ALA A 247 25.02 -7.04 -9.86
CA ALA A 247 25.96 -8.11 -10.20
C ALA A 247 25.45 -8.95 -11.38
N LEU A 248 24.14 -9.26 -11.42
CA LEU A 248 23.51 -9.99 -12.52
C LEU A 248 23.54 -9.19 -13.83
N ALA A 249 23.24 -7.89 -13.80
CA ALA A 249 23.43 -7.01 -14.96
C ALA A 249 24.90 -6.92 -15.39
N GLY A 250 25.83 -6.98 -14.43
CA GLY A 250 27.26 -7.08 -14.70
C GLY A 250 27.64 -8.36 -15.45
N ILE A 251 26.97 -9.48 -15.17
CA ILE A 251 27.15 -10.75 -15.88
C ILE A 251 26.62 -10.64 -17.32
N GLU A 252 25.43 -10.08 -17.50
CA GLU A 252 24.84 -9.84 -18.81
C GLU A 252 25.74 -8.94 -19.69
N ALA A 253 26.33 -7.92 -19.09
CA ALA A 253 27.28 -7.02 -19.76
C ALA A 253 28.69 -7.60 -19.93
N GLY A 254 28.95 -8.84 -19.50
CA GLY A 254 30.26 -9.50 -19.59
C GLY A 254 31.35 -8.94 -18.66
N LYS A 255 30.97 -8.17 -17.63
CA LYS A 255 31.88 -7.54 -16.65
C LYS A 255 32.17 -8.40 -15.42
N LEU A 256 31.33 -9.39 -15.15
CA LEU A 256 31.46 -10.36 -14.06
C LEU A 256 31.16 -11.75 -14.61
N THR A 257 31.91 -12.77 -14.22
CA THR A 257 31.59 -14.13 -14.64
C THR A 257 30.55 -14.77 -13.72
N LEU A 258 29.73 -15.66 -14.26
CA LEU A 258 28.80 -16.45 -13.45
C LEU A 258 29.53 -17.26 -12.37
N ALA A 259 30.73 -17.77 -12.67
CA ALA A 259 31.53 -18.55 -11.73
C ALA A 259 31.95 -17.72 -10.51
N GLU A 260 32.42 -16.48 -10.71
CA GLU A 260 32.79 -15.57 -9.62
C GLU A 260 31.58 -15.21 -8.75
N PHE A 261 30.45 -14.90 -9.38
CA PHE A 261 29.21 -14.61 -8.67
C PHE A 261 28.78 -15.80 -7.80
N MET A 262 28.74 -17.01 -8.37
CA MET A 262 28.33 -18.22 -7.65
C MET A 262 29.27 -18.57 -6.50
N ALA A 263 30.59 -18.42 -6.70
CA ALA A 263 31.58 -18.65 -5.64
C ALA A 263 31.37 -17.70 -4.45
N TYR A 264 31.08 -16.42 -4.72
CA TYR A 264 30.74 -15.44 -3.68
C TYR A 264 29.46 -15.83 -2.93
N GLN A 265 28.38 -16.19 -3.64
CA GLN A 265 27.12 -16.59 -3.01
C GLN A 265 27.28 -17.83 -2.13
N GLN A 266 28.03 -18.83 -2.61
CA GLN A 266 28.31 -20.05 -1.84
C GLN A 266 29.04 -19.74 -0.53
N LYS A 267 30.02 -18.83 -0.57
CA LYS A 267 30.75 -18.39 0.63
C LYS A 267 29.81 -17.72 1.62
N VAL A 268 29.01 -16.75 1.17
CA VAL A 268 28.05 -16.02 2.02
C VAL A 268 27.04 -16.98 2.65
N ILE A 269 26.46 -17.90 1.89
CA ILE A 269 25.51 -18.90 2.42
C ILE A 269 26.18 -19.80 3.45
N THR A 270 27.41 -20.24 3.21
CA THR A 270 28.16 -21.10 4.15
C THR A 270 28.40 -20.38 5.47
N GLU A 271 28.77 -19.10 5.44
CA GLU A 271 28.96 -18.26 6.63
C GLU A 271 27.63 -18.06 7.39
N LEU A 272 26.54 -17.74 6.67
CA LEU A 272 25.21 -17.55 7.25
C LEU A 272 24.68 -18.83 7.92
N VAL A 273 24.83 -19.98 7.27
CA VAL A 273 24.44 -21.29 7.83
C VAL A 273 25.33 -21.63 9.04
N GLY A 274 26.63 -21.35 8.96
CA GLY A 274 27.55 -21.51 10.08
C GLY A 274 27.13 -20.68 11.30
N GLN A 275 26.75 -19.42 11.09
CA GLN A 275 26.26 -18.54 12.14
C GLN A 275 24.93 -19.02 12.71
N ALA A 276 23.97 -19.38 11.85
CA ALA A 276 22.67 -19.90 12.29
C ALA A 276 22.80 -21.17 13.15
N LYS A 277 23.74 -22.07 12.83
CA LYS A 277 24.04 -23.25 13.64
C LYS A 277 24.59 -22.87 15.02
N LYS A 278 25.50 -21.89 15.10
CA LYS A 278 26.02 -21.38 16.38
C LYS A 278 24.91 -20.76 17.22
N ASP A 279 24.06 -19.95 16.61
CA ASP A 279 22.93 -19.30 17.29
C ASP A 279 21.88 -20.32 17.80
N ALA A 280 21.70 -21.43 17.07
CA ALA A 280 20.83 -22.53 17.48
C ALA A 280 21.39 -23.31 18.69
N VAL A 281 22.71 -23.39 18.83
CA VAL A 281 23.38 -24.04 19.98
C VAL A 281 23.43 -23.11 21.20
N GLY A 282 23.58 -21.80 20.98
CA GLY A 282 23.65 -20.78 22.04
C GLY A 282 22.32 -20.37 22.66
N LYS A 283 21.18 -20.74 22.05
CA LYS A 283 19.85 -20.54 22.63
C LYS A 283 19.32 -21.87 23.15
N ALA A 284 19.35 -22.04 24.47
CA ALA A 284 18.47 -23.01 25.12
C ALA A 284 17.06 -22.82 24.56
N ARG A 285 16.54 -23.86 23.92
CA ARG A 285 15.20 -23.90 23.34
C ARG A 285 14.25 -23.32 24.41
N PRO A 286 13.57 -22.17 24.17
CA PRO A 286 12.51 -21.80 25.08
C PRO A 286 11.53 -22.98 25.09
N PRO A 287 11.04 -23.42 26.26
CA PRO A 287 10.07 -24.50 26.31
C PRO A 287 8.95 -24.14 25.33
N LYS A 288 8.52 -25.14 24.54
CA LYS A 288 7.41 -25.04 23.60
C LYS A 288 6.31 -24.21 24.26
N GLN A 289 6.16 -22.94 23.85
CA GLN A 289 4.93 -22.21 24.12
C GLN A 289 3.90 -22.84 23.20
N THR A 290 3.20 -23.85 23.73
CA THR A 290 1.87 -24.20 23.28
C THR A 290 1.03 -22.94 23.40
N ASP A 291 0.44 -22.50 22.29
CA ASP A 291 -0.47 -21.36 22.24
C ASP A 291 -1.47 -21.42 23.40
N SER A 292 -1.23 -20.61 24.41
CA SER A 292 -2.17 -20.35 25.51
C SER A 292 -1.75 -19.09 26.25
N ALA A 293 -1.65 -18.00 25.49
CA ALA A 293 -1.67 -16.64 26.04
C ALA A 293 -2.79 -15.82 25.38
N GLY A 294 -3.99 -16.40 25.26
CA GLY A 294 -5.15 -15.65 25.73
C GLY A 294 -5.13 -15.79 27.24
N THR A 295 -4.96 -14.68 27.97
CA THR A 295 -4.95 -14.64 29.43
C THR A 295 -6.28 -15.15 29.99
N LYS A 296 -6.48 -16.48 30.01
CA LYS A 296 -7.46 -17.12 30.87
C LYS A 296 -6.92 -16.90 32.27
N LYS A 297 -7.38 -15.84 32.93
CA LYS A 297 -7.45 -15.81 34.40
C LYS A 297 -8.00 -17.17 34.80
N GLN A 298 -7.21 -17.98 35.49
CA GLN A 298 -7.70 -19.21 36.10
C GLN A 298 -8.90 -18.80 36.95
N ALA A 299 -10.11 -19.14 36.48
CA ALA A 299 -11.28 -19.06 37.32
C ALA A 299 -11.08 -20.16 38.36
N VAL A 300 -10.62 -19.74 39.53
CA VAL A 300 -10.60 -20.57 40.74
C VAL A 300 -12.04 -21.06 40.91
N ALA A 301 -12.24 -22.37 40.99
CA ALA A 301 -13.56 -22.92 41.29
C ALA A 301 -14.03 -22.30 42.62
N ARG A 302 -15.10 -21.52 42.56
CA ARG A 302 -15.68 -20.85 43.73
C ARG A 302 -16.75 -21.73 44.33
N ASN A 303 -16.71 -21.88 45.64
CA ASN A 303 -17.74 -22.55 46.40
C ASN A 303 -18.68 -21.52 47.04
N GLU A 304 -19.85 -21.99 47.46
CA GLU A 304 -20.74 -21.18 48.27
C GLU A 304 -20.05 -20.79 49.59
N ASP A 305 -20.25 -19.55 50.03
CA ASP A 305 -19.63 -18.93 51.20
C ASP A 305 -18.13 -18.56 51.10
N ASP A 306 -17.51 -18.70 49.91
CA ASP A 306 -16.18 -18.14 49.64
C ASP A 306 -16.13 -16.62 49.82
N VAL A 307 -14.98 -16.09 50.23
CA VAL A 307 -14.77 -14.65 50.39
C VAL A 307 -14.86 -13.95 49.02
N CYS A 308 -15.72 -12.93 48.94
CA CYS A 308 -15.96 -12.14 47.74
C CYS A 308 -14.66 -11.47 47.26
N PRO A 309 -14.20 -11.71 46.03
CA PRO A 309 -12.93 -11.18 45.57
C PRO A 309 -12.95 -9.67 45.32
N THR A 310 -14.12 -9.05 45.17
CA THR A 310 -14.23 -7.59 44.95
C THR A 310 -14.16 -6.80 46.25
N CYS A 311 -14.94 -7.15 47.27
CA CYS A 311 -14.95 -6.39 48.53
C CYS A 311 -14.16 -7.03 49.67
N LYS A 312 -13.73 -8.29 49.54
CA LYS A 312 -13.01 -9.08 50.55
C LYS A 312 -13.69 -9.24 51.91
N GLU A 313 -14.86 -8.63 52.12
CA GLU A 313 -15.63 -8.66 53.37
C GLU A 313 -16.94 -9.44 53.25
N GLY A 314 -17.54 -9.50 52.05
CA GLY A 314 -18.75 -10.28 51.80
C GLY A 314 -18.46 -11.73 51.40
N ARG A 315 -19.49 -12.58 51.41
CA ARG A 315 -19.40 -13.99 50.97
C ARG A 315 -20.12 -14.21 49.64
N LEU A 316 -19.67 -15.17 48.83
CA LEU A 316 -20.30 -15.53 47.57
C LEU A 316 -21.55 -16.39 47.82
N ARG A 317 -22.65 -16.07 47.13
CA ARG A 317 -23.91 -16.80 47.14
C ARG A 317 -24.36 -17.08 45.72
N GLN A 318 -24.87 -18.29 45.48
CA GLN A 318 -25.41 -18.64 44.18
C GLN A 318 -26.82 -18.05 44.03
N ARG A 319 -27.08 -17.33 42.94
CA ARG A 319 -28.36 -16.68 42.65
C ARG A 319 -28.81 -17.01 41.23
N GLY A 320 -30.12 -17.09 41.01
CA GLY A 320 -30.73 -17.26 39.69
C GLY A 320 -31.35 -15.96 39.17
N PHE A 321 -31.53 -15.84 37.86
CA PHE A 321 -32.29 -14.73 37.27
C PHE A 321 -33.80 -14.98 37.38
N LYS A 322 -34.57 -13.91 37.58
CA LYS A 322 -36.04 -13.97 37.74
C LYS A 322 -36.75 -14.49 36.47
N GLU A 323 -36.16 -14.26 35.30
CA GLU A 323 -36.68 -14.66 33.99
C GLU A 323 -36.08 -15.99 33.48
N ASN A 324 -35.04 -16.51 34.12
CA ASN A 324 -34.41 -17.78 33.74
C ASN A 324 -33.70 -18.44 34.94
N PRO A 325 -34.41 -19.25 35.75
CA PRO A 325 -33.90 -19.81 37.00
C PRO A 325 -32.71 -20.77 36.82
N ASP A 326 -32.59 -21.37 35.64
CA ASP A 326 -31.55 -22.36 35.34
C ASP A 326 -30.17 -21.72 35.13
N LYS A 327 -30.12 -20.42 34.83
CA LYS A 327 -28.87 -19.66 34.76
C LYS A 327 -28.51 -19.11 36.13
N ARG A 328 -27.58 -19.81 36.79
CA ARG A 328 -27.06 -19.43 38.11
C ARG A 328 -25.76 -18.63 37.99
N TYR A 329 -25.58 -17.66 38.89
CA TYR A 329 -24.37 -16.84 39.01
C TYR A 329 -23.96 -16.68 40.48
N TRP A 330 -22.69 -16.37 40.73
CA TRP A 330 -22.16 -15.98 42.01
C TRP A 330 -22.36 -14.47 42.22
N GLY A 331 -23.07 -14.11 43.29
CA GLY A 331 -23.25 -12.73 43.75
C GLY A 331 -22.75 -12.53 45.17
N CYS A 332 -22.36 -11.31 45.53
CA CYS A 332 -21.93 -10.99 46.90
C CYS A 332 -23.12 -10.93 47.87
N SER A 333 -22.95 -11.45 49.09
CA SER A 333 -23.92 -11.37 50.17
C SER A 333 -24.23 -9.93 50.61
N ARG A 334 -23.31 -8.99 50.38
CA ARG A 334 -23.46 -7.56 50.68
C ARG A 334 -24.07 -6.74 49.54
N PHE A 335 -24.77 -7.37 48.61
CA PHE A 335 -25.54 -6.61 47.62
C PHE A 335 -26.64 -5.81 48.33
N PRO A 336 -26.82 -4.49 48.06
CA PRO A 336 -26.33 -3.73 46.91
C PRO A 336 -24.99 -2.99 47.09
N GLU A 337 -24.38 -3.02 48.28
CA GLU A 337 -23.12 -2.33 48.61
C GLU A 337 -21.93 -2.89 47.79
N CYS A 338 -21.94 -4.20 47.52
CA CYS A 338 -21.00 -4.83 46.60
C CYS A 338 -21.75 -5.52 45.45
N LYS A 339 -21.57 -5.02 44.22
CA LYS A 339 -22.19 -5.52 42.99
C LYS A 339 -21.34 -6.57 42.27
N HIS A 340 -20.58 -7.36 43.01
CA HIS A 340 -19.77 -8.43 42.42
C HIS A 340 -20.66 -9.48 41.74
N PHE A 341 -20.27 -9.85 40.53
CA PHE A 341 -21.00 -10.77 39.66
C PHE A 341 -20.00 -11.65 38.90
N GLU A 342 -20.18 -12.96 38.98
CA GLU A 342 -19.41 -13.95 38.21
C GLU A 342 -20.33 -15.12 37.84
N TRP A 343 -20.18 -15.70 36.65
CA TRP A 343 -20.98 -16.85 36.23
C TRP A 343 -20.56 -18.12 36.99
N VAL A 344 -21.54 -18.94 37.41
CA VAL A 344 -21.23 -20.29 37.89
C VAL A 344 -20.84 -21.10 36.65
N LYS A 345 -19.65 -21.72 36.68
CA LYS A 345 -19.16 -22.57 35.60
C LYS A 345 -19.82 -23.94 35.60
#